data_AF-A0A357HFG4-F1
#
_entry.id   AF-A0A357HFG4-F1
#
_cell.length_a   1.000
_cell.length_b   1.000
_cell.length_c   1.000
_cell.angle_alpha   90.00
_cell.angle_beta   90.00
_cell.angle_gamma   90.00
#
_symmetry.space_group_name_H-M   'P 1'
#
loop_
_entity.id
_entity.type
_entity.pdbx_description
1 polymer ?
#
loop_
_entity_poly.entity_id
_entity_poly.type
_entity_poly.pdbx_seq_one_letter_code
_entity_poly.pdbx_strand_id
1 'polypeptide(L)'
;MIIARIFPSESSSYKSLSVFFRKLDGFMKLKPLSWFAVWILMTSGTSAQQSNLDRYIYWDMSLAGVGLITLLIITIVMTFIIRKEKFSFISNDLNTNFILNHTIVGLVLFMTGWGWLNWLNGDLLISLKSFFPYLLTYLSLLFIYQIDLDSIPEKGYTPGKGLIVLSLLLVLVSVFIGIAFDDPVVSTAAAVIAPFYLIAIVFPEHKRHIERARIYPVFIAAMFVSVRLPWLLIPLGVL
;
A
#
# COMPACT_ATOMS: atom_id res chain seq x y z
N MET A 1 16.88 16.72 -3.54
CA MET A 1 17.94 17.44 -4.27
C MET A 1 17.47 18.73 -4.97
N ILE A 2 16.17 18.99 -5.17
CA ILE A 2 15.66 20.32 -5.60
C ILE A 2 15.27 21.19 -4.39
N ILE A 3 14.57 20.62 -3.40
CA ILE A 3 14.17 21.31 -2.16
C ILE A 3 15.40 21.85 -1.41
N ALA A 4 16.49 21.09 -1.31
CA ALA A 4 17.73 21.54 -0.68
C ALA A 4 18.46 22.67 -1.45
N ARG A 5 18.14 22.86 -2.75
CA ARG A 5 18.61 24.02 -3.52
C ARG A 5 17.73 25.25 -3.30
N ILE A 6 16.41 25.06 -3.12
CA ILE A 6 15.45 26.14 -2.87
C ILE A 6 15.52 26.62 -1.40
N PHE A 7 15.76 25.69 -0.47
CA PHE A 7 15.92 25.95 0.96
C PHE A 7 17.27 25.39 1.43
N PRO A 8 18.37 26.15 1.27
CA PRO A 8 19.68 25.76 1.79
C PRO A 8 19.61 25.58 3.31
N SER A 9 20.34 24.61 3.84
CA SER A 9 20.38 24.31 5.29
C SER A 9 20.81 25.49 6.16
N GLU A 10 21.54 26.44 5.59
CA GLU A 10 22.00 27.65 6.30
C GLU A 10 21.00 28.80 6.27
N SER A 11 19.98 28.74 5.40
CA SER A 11 19.00 29.82 5.23
C SER A 11 18.13 30.02 6.46
N SER A 12 17.74 31.28 6.72
CA SER A 12 16.82 31.63 7.80
C SER A 12 15.47 30.94 7.65
N SER A 13 14.98 30.81 6.41
CA SER A 13 13.76 30.07 6.07
C SER A 13 13.87 28.59 6.45
N TYR A 14 14.97 27.91 6.12
CA TYR A 14 15.18 26.51 6.52
C TYR A 14 15.20 26.37 8.05
N LYS A 15 15.90 27.26 8.77
CA LYS A 15 15.94 27.22 10.23
C LYS A 15 14.55 27.38 10.84
N SER A 16 13.76 28.34 10.36
CA SER A 16 12.37 28.54 10.82
C SER A 16 11.50 27.31 10.55
N LEU A 17 11.54 26.78 9.31
CA LEU A 17 10.79 25.59 8.93
C LEU A 17 11.22 24.35 9.73
N SER A 18 12.52 24.21 10.00
CA SER A 18 13.06 23.09 10.79
C SER A 18 12.54 23.11 12.23
N VAL A 19 12.39 24.29 12.85
CA VAL A 19 11.80 24.43 14.19
C VAL A 19 10.32 24.02 14.17
N PHE A 20 9.58 24.37 13.12
CA PHE A 20 8.20 23.91 12.93
C PHE A 20 8.13 22.39 12.77
N PHE A 21 8.94 21.79 11.88
CA PHE A 21 8.97 20.35 11.65
C PHE A 21 9.41 19.55 12.88
N ARG A 22 10.30 20.08 13.72
CA ARG A 22 10.66 19.45 15.01
C ARG A 22 9.46 19.27 15.95
N LYS A 23 8.43 20.12 15.86
CA LYS A 23 7.18 19.91 16.62
C LYS A 23 6.39 18.71 16.10
N LEU A 24 6.57 18.33 14.84
CA LEU A 24 5.93 17.19 14.19
C LEU A 24 6.71 15.88 14.38
N ASP A 25 7.92 15.91 14.95
CA ASP A 25 8.70 14.69 15.23
C ASP A 25 7.91 13.67 16.08
N GLY A 26 7.08 14.16 17.00
CA GLY A 26 6.19 13.31 17.79
C GLY A 26 5.16 12.56 16.94
N PHE A 27 4.63 13.22 15.90
CA PHE A 27 3.71 12.61 14.94
C PHE A 27 4.44 11.59 14.05
N MET A 28 5.67 11.89 13.63
CA MET A 28 6.47 10.96 12.81
C MET A 28 6.80 9.65 13.53
N LYS A 29 6.86 9.64 14.87
CA LYS A 29 7.00 8.41 15.67
C LYS A 29 5.82 7.43 15.48
N LEU A 30 4.66 7.90 15.01
CA LEU A 30 3.51 7.06 14.71
C LEU A 30 3.64 6.31 13.37
N LYS A 31 4.72 6.53 12.61
CA LYS A 31 4.97 5.93 11.30
C LYS A 31 3.78 6.13 10.33
N PRO A 32 3.37 7.38 10.03
CA PRO A 32 2.20 7.67 9.20
C PRO A 32 2.26 7.05 7.79
N LEU A 33 3.46 6.81 7.25
CA LEU A 33 3.66 6.09 6.00
C LEU A 33 3.04 4.68 5.98
N SER A 34 2.95 4.02 7.15
CA SER A 34 2.32 2.71 7.26
C SER A 34 0.80 2.75 7.12
N TRP A 35 0.18 3.92 7.30
CA TRP A 35 -1.26 4.09 7.21
C TRP A 35 -1.78 3.95 5.78
N PHE A 36 -0.98 4.30 4.78
CA PHE A 36 -1.34 4.11 3.37
C PHE A 36 -1.67 2.64 3.06
N ALA A 37 -0.87 1.70 3.56
CA ALA A 37 -1.15 0.27 3.36
C ALA A 37 -2.48 -0.15 4.01
N VAL A 38 -2.75 0.37 5.21
CA VAL A 38 -4.00 0.13 5.93
C VAL A 38 -5.20 0.67 5.15
N TRP A 39 -5.09 1.90 4.66
CA TRP A 39 -6.15 2.58 3.93
C TRP A 39 -6.45 1.91 2.61
N ILE A 40 -5.42 1.59 1.82
CA ILE A 40 -5.56 0.93 0.53
C ILE A 40 -6.24 -0.43 0.71
N LEU A 41 -5.83 -1.24 1.69
CA LEU A 41 -6.43 -2.56 1.90
C LEU A 41 -7.89 -2.49 2.34
N MET A 42 -8.22 -1.58 3.27
CA MET A 42 -9.62 -1.40 3.69
C MET A 42 -10.48 -0.87 2.55
N THR A 43 -10.05 0.19 1.87
CA THR A 43 -10.82 0.77 0.76
C THR A 43 -10.90 -0.16 -0.46
N SER A 44 -9.91 -1.02 -0.68
CA SER A 44 -9.97 -2.09 -1.67
C SER A 44 -11.13 -3.06 -1.39
N GLY A 45 -11.39 -3.38 -0.13
CA GLY A 45 -12.55 -4.19 0.26
C GLY A 45 -13.88 -3.55 -0.11
N THR A 46 -14.03 -2.26 0.18
CA THR A 46 -15.22 -1.48 -0.20
C THR A 46 -15.38 -1.39 -1.72
N SER A 47 -14.28 -1.10 -2.43
CA SER A 47 -14.25 -1.03 -3.90
C SER A 47 -14.63 -2.37 -4.55
N ALA A 48 -14.13 -3.48 -4.01
CA ALA A 48 -14.44 -4.82 -4.50
C ALA A 48 -15.90 -5.18 -4.22
N GLN A 49 -16.43 -4.83 -3.05
CA GLN A 49 -17.85 -5.03 -2.74
C GLN A 49 -18.74 -4.25 -3.73
N GLN A 50 -18.45 -2.96 -3.95
CA GLN A 50 -19.17 -2.15 -4.93
C GLN A 50 -19.10 -2.77 -6.33
N SER A 51 -17.93 -3.26 -6.75
CA SER A 51 -17.77 -3.96 -8.04
C SER A 51 -18.69 -5.16 -8.20
N ASN A 52 -18.90 -5.92 -7.13
CA ASN A 52 -19.74 -7.11 -7.15
C ASN A 52 -21.23 -6.76 -7.20
N LEU A 53 -21.61 -5.59 -6.70
CA LEU A 53 -22.98 -5.09 -6.78
C LEU A 53 -23.24 -4.42 -8.14
N ASP A 54 -22.37 -3.49 -8.54
CA ASP A 54 -22.39 -2.82 -9.83
C ASP A 54 -20.98 -2.33 -10.21
N ARG A 55 -20.47 -2.87 -11.32
CA ARG A 55 -19.14 -2.55 -11.85
C ARG A 55 -18.99 -1.09 -12.27
N TYR A 56 -20.06 -0.44 -12.69
CA TYR A 56 -20.05 0.91 -13.26
C TYR A 56 -20.11 2.03 -12.23
N ILE A 57 -20.06 1.69 -10.94
CA ILE A 57 -19.92 2.66 -9.88
C ILE A 57 -18.49 3.23 -9.89
N TYR A 58 -18.42 4.53 -10.14
CA TYR A 58 -17.21 5.34 -10.07
C TYR A 58 -17.51 6.64 -9.34
N TRP A 59 -16.49 7.22 -8.71
CA TRP A 59 -16.61 8.51 -8.02
C TRP A 59 -17.75 8.56 -6.98
N ASP A 60 -17.97 7.46 -6.26
CA ASP A 60 -19.06 7.37 -5.30
C ASP A 60 -18.67 7.95 -3.92
N MET A 61 -19.44 8.97 -3.52
CA MET A 61 -19.30 9.65 -2.23
C MET A 61 -20.35 9.21 -1.20
N SER A 62 -21.27 8.31 -1.57
CA SER A 62 -22.37 7.87 -0.69
C SER A 62 -21.87 7.30 0.65
N LEU A 63 -20.77 6.55 0.61
CA LEU A 63 -20.15 5.93 1.78
C LEU A 63 -19.12 6.83 2.48
N ALA A 64 -18.90 8.08 2.04
CA ALA A 64 -17.80 8.90 2.55
C ALA A 64 -17.86 9.11 4.07
N GLY A 65 -19.05 9.37 4.64
CA GLY A 65 -19.20 9.59 6.08
C GLY A 65 -18.79 8.37 6.90
N VAL A 66 -19.41 7.22 6.63
CA VAL A 66 -19.10 5.96 7.33
C VAL A 66 -17.67 5.49 7.01
N GLY A 67 -17.26 5.58 5.76
CA GLY A 67 -15.94 5.17 5.28
C GLY A 67 -14.81 5.94 5.96
N LEU A 68 -14.89 7.27 6.05
CA LEU A 68 -13.87 8.09 6.71
C LEU A 68 -13.80 7.85 8.22
N ILE A 69 -14.96 7.68 8.89
CA ILE A 69 -15.00 7.35 10.32
C ILE A 69 -14.35 5.97 10.55
N THR A 70 -14.71 4.98 9.75
CA THR A 70 -14.12 3.63 9.83
C THR A 70 -12.63 3.66 9.54
N LEU A 71 -12.19 4.41 8.52
CA LEU A 71 -10.78 4.60 8.19
C LEU A 71 -10.01 5.19 9.39
N LEU A 72 -10.56 6.22 10.05
CA LEU A 72 -9.97 6.84 11.23
C LEU A 72 -9.82 5.84 12.38
N ILE A 73 -10.88 5.10 12.70
CA ILE A 73 -10.87 4.09 13.77
C ILE A 73 -9.82 3.02 13.49
N ILE A 74 -9.80 2.47 12.28
CA ILE A 74 -8.84 1.43 11.88
C ILE A 74 -7.42 1.99 11.91
N THR A 75 -7.20 3.23 11.49
CA THR A 75 -5.87 3.86 11.53
C THR A 75 -5.34 3.93 12.95
N ILE A 76 -6.17 4.34 13.91
CA ILE A 76 -5.80 4.40 15.32
C ILE A 76 -5.44 3.00 15.84
N VAL A 77 -6.33 2.01 15.61
CA VAL A 77 -6.12 0.63 16.04
C VAL A 77 -4.85 0.04 15.44
N MET A 78 -4.68 0.17 14.12
CA MET A 78 -3.52 -0.35 13.41
C MET A 78 -2.22 0.34 13.80
N THR A 79 -2.26 1.63 14.17
CA THR A 79 -1.06 2.32 14.70
C THR A 79 -0.57 1.64 15.98
N PHE A 80 -1.45 1.26 16.89
CA PHE A 80 -1.06 0.52 18.10
C PHE A 80 -0.56 -0.90 17.79
N ILE A 81 -1.10 -1.56 16.77
CA ILE A 81 -0.67 -2.90 16.35
C ILE A 81 0.70 -2.86 15.65
N ILE A 82 0.89 -1.96 14.68
CA ILE A 82 2.12 -1.80 13.88
C ILE A 82 3.30 -1.35 14.74
N ARG A 83 3.04 -0.62 15.84
CA ARG A 83 4.07 -0.30 16.84
C ARG A 83 4.70 -1.53 17.49
N LYS A 84 4.02 -2.69 17.45
CA LYS A 84 4.65 -3.96 17.81
C LYS A 84 5.52 -4.41 16.64
N GLU A 85 6.83 -4.59 16.87
CA GLU A 85 7.83 -4.96 15.84
C GLU A 85 7.38 -6.08 14.89
N LYS A 86 6.57 -7.03 15.37
CA LYS A 86 6.03 -8.16 14.57
C LYS A 86 5.15 -7.76 13.37
N PHE A 87 4.60 -6.54 13.36
CA PHE A 87 3.73 -6.02 12.29
C PHE A 87 4.34 -4.81 11.57
N SER A 88 5.65 -4.59 11.74
CA SER A 88 6.38 -3.60 10.96
C SER A 88 6.52 -4.08 9.52
N PHE A 89 6.18 -3.23 8.55
CA PHE A 89 6.37 -3.49 7.12
C PHE A 89 7.85 -3.60 6.71
N ILE A 90 8.74 -3.06 7.54
CA ILE A 90 10.19 -3.13 7.39
C ILE A 90 10.69 -4.09 8.46
N SER A 91 11.19 -5.23 8.04
CA SER A 91 11.84 -6.24 8.88
C SER A 91 12.99 -6.88 8.11
N ASN A 92 13.94 -7.47 8.83
CA ASN A 92 15.06 -8.20 8.22
C ASN A 92 14.82 -9.73 8.18
N ASP A 93 13.66 -10.19 8.65
CA ASP A 93 13.35 -11.62 8.79
C ASP A 93 12.05 -12.00 8.07
N LEU A 94 12.21 -12.44 6.82
CA LEU A 94 11.14 -12.98 5.98
C LEU A 94 10.80 -14.43 6.38
N ASN A 95 10.17 -14.59 7.53
CA ASN A 95 9.68 -15.88 8.00
C ASN A 95 8.23 -16.13 7.53
N THR A 96 7.82 -17.39 7.38
CA THR A 96 6.43 -17.82 7.14
C THR A 96 5.46 -17.17 8.12
N ASN A 97 5.82 -17.05 9.41
CA ASN A 97 4.98 -16.39 10.41
C ASN A 97 4.77 -14.90 10.12
N PHE A 98 5.79 -14.22 9.61
CA PHE A 98 5.70 -12.81 9.23
C PHE A 98 4.72 -12.62 8.06
N ILE A 99 4.85 -13.46 7.03
CA ILE A 99 3.97 -13.46 5.85
C ILE A 99 2.52 -13.79 6.26
N LEU A 100 2.34 -14.79 7.12
CA LEU A 100 1.03 -15.20 7.62
C LEU A 100 0.36 -14.06 8.40
N ASN A 101 1.09 -13.40 9.31
CA ASN A 101 0.57 -12.28 10.08
C ASN A 101 0.12 -11.12 9.18
N HIS A 102 0.91 -10.76 8.17
CA HIS A 102 0.54 -9.71 7.20
C HIS A 102 -0.64 -10.13 6.32
N THR A 103 -0.73 -11.41 5.96
CA THR A 103 -1.87 -11.96 5.22
C THR A 103 -3.16 -11.87 6.04
N ILE A 104 -3.12 -12.24 7.32
CA ILE A 104 -4.26 -12.14 8.24
C ILE A 104 -4.67 -10.69 8.43
N VAL A 105 -3.72 -9.78 8.66
CA VAL A 105 -4.02 -8.35 8.79
C VAL A 105 -4.63 -7.80 7.50
N GLY A 106 -4.07 -8.13 6.35
CA GLY A 106 -4.61 -7.73 5.05
C GLY A 106 -6.04 -8.21 4.83
N LEU A 107 -6.31 -9.47 5.18
CA LEU A 107 -7.64 -10.07 5.09
C LEU A 107 -8.63 -9.34 6.02
N VAL A 108 -8.26 -9.12 7.29
CA VAL A 108 -9.13 -8.43 8.26
C VAL A 108 -9.46 -7.02 7.80
N LEU A 109 -8.47 -6.27 7.29
CA LEU A 109 -8.68 -4.92 6.76
C LEU A 109 -9.60 -4.92 5.55
N PHE A 110 -9.37 -5.81 4.60
CA PHE A 110 -10.21 -5.97 3.41
C PHE A 110 -11.66 -6.33 3.78
N MET A 111 -11.85 -7.30 4.68
CA MET A 111 -13.17 -7.71 5.15
C MET A 111 -13.89 -6.60 5.92
N THR A 112 -13.14 -5.78 6.66
CA THR A 112 -13.72 -4.60 7.32
C THR A 112 -14.25 -3.62 6.28
N GLY A 113 -13.50 -3.40 5.19
CA GLY A 113 -13.92 -2.60 4.05
C GLY A 113 -15.12 -3.15 3.28
N TRP A 114 -15.22 -4.47 3.14
CA TRP A 114 -16.32 -5.16 2.45
C TRP A 114 -17.71 -4.89 3.06
N GLY A 115 -17.78 -4.32 4.26
CA GLY A 115 -19.05 -4.01 4.93
C GLY A 115 -19.13 -4.57 6.34
N TRP A 116 -18.00 -4.58 7.05
CA TRP A 116 -17.81 -4.95 8.46
C TRP A 116 -18.23 -6.36 8.88
N LEU A 117 -19.52 -6.70 8.74
CA LEU A 117 -20.15 -7.98 9.07
C LEU A 117 -21.03 -8.52 7.93
N ASN A 118 -21.17 -7.82 6.80
CA ASN A 118 -21.95 -8.31 5.66
C ASN A 118 -21.48 -9.68 5.14
N TRP A 119 -20.20 -10.00 5.31
CA TRP A 119 -19.64 -11.31 4.98
C TRP A 119 -20.20 -12.45 5.85
N LEU A 120 -20.75 -12.18 7.04
CA LEU A 120 -21.46 -13.17 7.87
C LEU A 120 -22.87 -13.49 7.33
N ASN A 121 -23.42 -12.65 6.46
CA ASN A 121 -24.78 -12.81 5.91
C ASN A 121 -24.81 -13.64 4.61
N GLY A 122 -23.72 -14.33 4.27
CA GLY A 122 -23.65 -15.24 3.11
C GLY A 122 -22.55 -14.91 2.08
N ASP A 123 -21.94 -13.72 2.16
CA ASP A 123 -20.98 -13.25 1.14
C ASP A 123 -19.53 -13.69 1.36
N LEU A 124 -19.24 -14.51 2.38
CA LEU A 124 -17.86 -14.87 2.76
C LEU A 124 -17.03 -15.47 1.61
N LEU A 125 -17.61 -16.37 0.80
CA LEU A 125 -16.88 -16.98 -0.31
C LEU A 125 -16.59 -15.97 -1.42
N ILE A 126 -17.52 -15.04 -1.67
CA ILE A 126 -17.38 -13.99 -2.68
C ILE A 126 -16.32 -12.98 -2.24
N SER A 127 -16.33 -12.59 -0.96
CA SER A 127 -15.34 -11.67 -0.41
C SER A 127 -13.94 -12.29 -0.37
N LEU A 128 -13.81 -13.58 -0.01
CA LEU A 128 -12.54 -14.31 -0.04
C LEU A 128 -11.99 -14.45 -1.47
N LYS A 129 -12.86 -14.79 -2.43
CA LYS A 129 -12.50 -14.83 -3.86
C LYS A 129 -12.01 -13.45 -4.31
N SER A 130 -12.75 -12.40 -3.98
CA SER A 130 -12.43 -11.03 -4.36
C SER A 130 -11.14 -10.52 -3.72
N PHE A 131 -10.82 -10.97 -2.50
CA PHE A 131 -9.58 -10.61 -1.81
C PHE A 131 -8.32 -11.14 -2.49
N PHE A 132 -8.40 -12.30 -3.16
CA PHE A 132 -7.23 -13.01 -3.67
C PHE A 132 -6.30 -12.17 -4.57
N PRO A 133 -6.77 -11.47 -5.62
CA PRO A 133 -5.89 -10.60 -6.42
C PRO A 133 -5.27 -9.46 -5.58
N TYR A 134 -6.04 -8.87 -4.65
CA TYR A 134 -5.51 -7.83 -3.78
C TYR A 134 -4.43 -8.37 -2.83
N LEU A 135 -4.57 -9.60 -2.33
CA LEU A 135 -3.55 -10.28 -1.54
C LEU A 135 -2.25 -10.45 -2.33
N LEU A 136 -2.33 -10.91 -3.57
CA LEU A 136 -1.14 -11.09 -4.42
C LEU A 136 -0.42 -9.76 -4.66
N THR A 137 -1.17 -8.71 -4.98
CA THR A 137 -0.63 -7.35 -5.13
C THR A 137 -0.01 -6.88 -3.81
N TYR A 138 -0.70 -7.03 -2.69
CA TYR A 138 -0.20 -6.62 -1.38
C TYR A 138 1.10 -7.34 -0.97
N LEU A 139 1.16 -8.66 -1.14
CA LEU A 139 2.36 -9.46 -0.85
C LEU A 139 3.53 -9.07 -1.76
N SER A 140 3.25 -8.76 -3.02
CA SER A 140 4.28 -8.27 -3.94
C SER A 140 4.94 -6.99 -3.43
N LEU A 141 4.16 -6.04 -2.90
CA LEU A 141 4.68 -4.82 -2.29
C LEU A 141 5.45 -5.16 -1.00
N LEU A 142 4.88 -6.00 -0.13
CA LEU A 142 5.51 -6.41 1.12
C LEU A 142 6.93 -6.94 0.88
N PHE A 143 7.12 -7.81 -0.11
CA PHE A 143 8.44 -8.36 -0.41
C PHE A 143 9.46 -7.32 -0.89
N ILE A 144 9.03 -6.29 -1.63
CA ILE A 144 9.94 -5.22 -2.03
C ILE A 144 10.40 -4.38 -0.83
N TYR A 145 9.53 -4.19 0.18
CA TYR A 145 9.87 -3.46 1.41
C TYR A 145 10.90 -4.19 2.29
N GLN A 146 11.10 -5.49 2.08
CA GLN A 146 12.01 -6.34 2.87
C GLN A 146 13.44 -6.37 2.33
N ILE A 147 13.67 -5.77 1.16
CA ILE A 147 15.02 -5.62 0.60
C ILE A 147 15.78 -4.60 1.45
N ASP A 148 16.94 -4.92 2.00
CA ASP A 148 17.70 -3.89 2.73
C ASP A 148 18.34 -2.90 1.74
N LEU A 149 17.88 -1.64 1.76
CA LEU A 149 18.37 -0.60 0.87
C LEU A 149 19.78 -0.12 1.21
N ASP A 150 20.23 -0.32 2.44
CA ASP A 150 21.56 0.13 2.89
C ASP A 150 22.64 -0.92 2.59
N SER A 151 22.21 -2.16 2.33
CA SER A 151 23.06 -3.26 1.85
C SER A 151 23.41 -3.19 0.36
N ILE A 152 22.81 -2.27 -0.41
CA ILE A 152 22.98 -2.18 -1.87
C ILE A 152 24.22 -1.33 -2.17
N PRO A 153 25.31 -1.91 -2.72
CA PRO A 153 26.46 -1.12 -3.13
C PRO A 153 26.11 -0.20 -4.32
N GLU A 154 26.81 0.92 -4.45
CA GLU A 154 26.57 1.91 -5.52
C GLU A 154 26.72 1.34 -6.95
N LYS A 155 27.43 0.20 -7.11
CA LYS A 155 27.56 -0.53 -8.38
C LYS A 155 27.62 -2.04 -8.16
N GLY A 156 26.91 -2.79 -9.00
CA GLY A 156 27.26 -4.18 -9.34
C GLY A 156 26.65 -5.32 -8.53
N TYR A 157 25.82 -5.10 -7.50
CA TYR A 157 25.20 -6.20 -6.75
C TYR A 157 23.74 -5.92 -6.39
N THR A 158 22.92 -6.96 -6.43
CA THR A 158 21.45 -6.85 -6.35
C THR A 158 20.91 -7.74 -5.23
N PRO A 159 21.13 -7.37 -3.95
CA PRO A 159 20.46 -8.04 -2.85
C PRO A 159 18.94 -8.04 -3.12
N GLY A 160 18.30 -9.21 -3.04
CA GLY A 160 16.85 -9.32 -3.20
C GLY A 160 16.34 -9.44 -4.64
N LYS A 161 17.16 -9.66 -5.67
CA LYS A 161 16.67 -9.89 -7.06
C LYS A 161 15.60 -10.98 -7.14
N GLY A 162 15.75 -12.07 -6.37
CA GLY A 162 14.74 -13.12 -6.27
C GLY A 162 13.39 -12.63 -5.73
N LEU A 163 13.40 -11.74 -4.74
CA LEU A 163 12.18 -11.11 -4.22
C LEU A 163 11.53 -10.20 -5.26
N ILE A 164 12.31 -9.44 -6.03
CA ILE A 164 11.77 -8.57 -7.08
C ILE A 164 11.12 -9.40 -8.20
N VAL A 165 11.76 -10.51 -8.61
CA VAL A 165 11.19 -11.45 -9.59
C VAL A 165 9.89 -12.07 -9.04
N LEU A 166 9.88 -12.49 -7.77
CA LEU A 166 8.68 -13.02 -7.14
C LEU A 166 7.56 -11.97 -7.09
N SER A 167 7.87 -10.73 -6.72
CA SER A 167 6.92 -9.62 -6.73
C SER A 167 6.35 -9.36 -8.12
N LEU A 168 7.18 -9.40 -9.16
CA LEU A 168 6.72 -9.29 -10.56
C LEU A 168 5.75 -10.41 -10.92
N LEU A 169 6.08 -11.66 -10.61
CA LEU A 169 5.19 -12.79 -10.88
C LEU A 169 3.85 -12.66 -10.14
N LEU A 170 3.89 -12.24 -8.87
CA LEU A 170 2.67 -12.04 -8.08
C LEU A 170 1.76 -10.97 -8.68
N VAL A 171 2.28 -9.82 -9.09
CA VAL A 171 1.43 -8.79 -9.74
C VAL A 171 0.93 -9.24 -11.09
N LEU A 172 1.71 -9.97 -11.90
CA LEU A 172 1.23 -10.50 -13.17
C LEU A 172 0.09 -11.50 -12.97
N VAL A 173 0.21 -12.41 -11.99
CA VAL A 173 -0.89 -13.32 -11.63
C VAL A 173 -2.09 -12.53 -11.12
N SER A 174 -1.88 -11.48 -10.32
CA SER A 174 -2.96 -10.59 -9.87
C SER A 174 -3.69 -9.92 -11.04
N VAL A 175 -2.99 -9.53 -12.10
CA VAL A 175 -3.61 -8.97 -13.32
C VAL A 175 -4.56 -9.99 -13.94
N PHE A 176 -4.07 -11.21 -14.22
CA PHE A 176 -4.88 -12.24 -14.86
C PHE A 176 -6.09 -12.65 -14.02
N ILE A 177 -5.91 -12.78 -12.70
CA ILE A 177 -7.01 -13.10 -11.78
C ILE A 177 -8.00 -11.95 -11.68
N GLY A 178 -7.53 -10.70 -11.59
CA GLY A 178 -8.39 -9.53 -11.59
C GLY A 178 -9.24 -9.44 -12.86
N ILE A 179 -8.65 -9.72 -14.03
CA ILE A 179 -9.40 -9.81 -15.30
C ILE A 179 -10.43 -10.95 -15.25
N ALA A 180 -10.03 -12.14 -14.79
CA ALA A 180 -10.92 -13.29 -14.69
C ALA A 180 -12.09 -13.08 -13.70
N PHE A 181 -11.90 -12.25 -12.69
CA PHE A 181 -12.92 -11.89 -11.69
C PHE A 181 -13.66 -10.60 -12.04
N ASP A 182 -13.41 -10.04 -13.22
CA ASP A 182 -14.04 -8.81 -13.71
C ASP A 182 -13.80 -7.57 -12.82
N ASP A 183 -12.69 -7.55 -12.06
CA ASP A 183 -12.29 -6.42 -11.22
C ASP A 183 -11.28 -5.51 -11.96
N PRO A 184 -11.72 -4.36 -12.51
CA PRO A 184 -10.86 -3.46 -13.26
C PRO A 184 -9.88 -2.69 -12.37
N VAL A 185 -10.16 -2.53 -11.06
CA VAL A 185 -9.35 -1.72 -10.16
C VAL A 185 -8.03 -2.41 -9.88
N VAL A 186 -8.08 -3.66 -9.38
CA VAL A 186 -6.85 -4.42 -9.05
C VAL A 186 -6.09 -4.87 -10.30
N SER A 187 -6.79 -5.27 -11.37
CA SER A 187 -6.14 -5.72 -12.60
C SER A 187 -5.35 -4.58 -13.25
N THR A 188 -5.93 -3.38 -13.33
CA THR A 188 -5.24 -2.22 -13.91
C THR A 188 -4.14 -1.71 -12.98
N ALA A 189 -4.38 -1.61 -11.68
CA ALA A 189 -3.36 -1.20 -10.71
C ALA A 189 -2.13 -2.12 -10.78
N ALA A 190 -2.33 -3.44 -10.73
CA ALA A 190 -1.26 -4.42 -10.81
C ALA A 190 -0.50 -4.35 -12.16
N ALA A 191 -1.20 -4.13 -13.27
CA ALA A 191 -0.59 -3.98 -14.58
C ALA A 191 0.31 -2.74 -14.66
N VAL A 192 -0.10 -1.62 -14.05
CA VAL A 192 0.69 -0.38 -13.98
C VAL A 192 1.85 -0.49 -12.97
N ILE A 193 1.73 -1.36 -11.97
CA ILE A 193 2.82 -1.65 -11.01
C ILE A 193 3.93 -2.50 -11.65
N ALA A 194 3.60 -3.47 -12.50
CA ALA A 194 4.55 -4.44 -13.06
C ALA A 194 5.80 -3.80 -13.72
N PRO A 195 5.70 -2.72 -14.52
CA PRO A 195 6.87 -2.04 -15.08
C PRO A 195 7.91 -1.59 -14.04
N PHE A 196 7.50 -1.19 -12.83
CA PHE A 196 8.45 -0.78 -11.79
C PHE A 196 9.31 -1.95 -11.32
N TYR A 197 8.72 -3.15 -11.21
CA TYR A 197 9.46 -4.37 -10.85
C TYR A 197 10.33 -4.85 -12.01
N LEU A 198 9.82 -4.77 -13.25
CA LEU A 198 10.60 -5.10 -14.44
C LEU A 198 11.85 -4.23 -14.57
N ILE A 199 11.71 -2.91 -14.42
CA ILE A 199 12.84 -1.97 -14.45
C ILE A 199 13.84 -2.28 -13.33
N ALA A 200 13.35 -2.59 -12.12
CA ALA A 200 14.22 -2.95 -11.00
C ALA A 200 14.99 -4.28 -11.23
N ILE A 201 14.50 -5.18 -12.10
CA ILE A 201 15.19 -6.43 -12.49
C ILE A 201 16.21 -6.17 -13.61
N VAL A 202 15.81 -5.41 -14.63
CA VAL A 202 16.62 -5.17 -15.84
C VAL A 202 17.74 -4.17 -15.58
N PHE A 203 17.48 -3.13 -14.79
CA PHE A 203 18.42 -2.06 -14.46
C PHE A 203 18.64 -1.98 -12.94
N PRO A 204 19.27 -2.99 -12.34
CA PRO A 204 19.32 -3.09 -10.89
C PRO A 204 20.49 -2.31 -10.27
N GLU A 205 21.25 -1.58 -11.09
CA GLU A 205 22.48 -0.88 -10.70
C GLU A 205 22.25 0.34 -9.80
N HIS A 206 21.00 0.81 -9.66
CA HIS A 206 20.70 1.98 -8.84
C HIS A 206 19.66 1.67 -7.76
N LYS A 207 20.04 1.92 -6.49
CA LYS A 207 19.14 1.96 -5.31
C LYS A 207 17.81 2.68 -5.59
N ARG A 208 17.87 3.74 -6.41
CA ARG A 208 16.72 4.53 -6.83
C ARG A 208 15.62 3.70 -7.53
N HIS A 209 15.95 2.64 -8.27
CA HIS A 209 14.92 1.81 -8.92
C HIS A 209 14.12 1.00 -7.89
N ILE A 210 14.76 0.51 -6.83
CA ILE A 210 14.08 -0.21 -5.74
C ILE A 210 13.27 0.76 -4.87
N GLU A 211 13.79 1.96 -4.59
CA GLU A 211 13.02 3.01 -3.91
C GLU A 211 11.73 3.37 -4.66
N ARG A 212 11.83 3.51 -5.98
CA ARG A 212 10.67 3.75 -6.85
C ARG A 212 9.70 2.57 -6.82
N ALA A 213 10.20 1.34 -6.84
CA ALA A 213 9.40 0.12 -6.71
C ALA A 213 8.72 -0.03 -5.33
N ARG A 214 9.12 0.73 -4.30
CA ARG A 214 8.40 0.81 -3.02
C ARG A 214 7.29 1.85 -3.05
N ILE A 215 7.66 3.07 -3.46
CA ILE A 215 6.80 4.25 -3.31
C ILE A 215 5.68 4.27 -4.34
N TYR A 216 6.01 4.05 -5.63
CA TYR A 216 5.01 4.19 -6.69
C TYR A 216 3.89 3.15 -6.61
N PRO A 217 4.12 1.87 -6.28
CA PRO A 217 3.02 0.92 -6.18
C PRO A 217 1.99 1.26 -5.11
N VAL A 218 2.42 1.81 -3.97
CA VAL A 218 1.50 2.31 -2.93
C VAL A 218 0.65 3.46 -3.48
N PHE A 219 1.28 4.43 -4.16
CA PHE A 219 0.58 5.55 -4.77
C PHE A 219 -0.39 5.11 -5.87
N ILE A 220 0.03 4.20 -6.75
CA ILE A 220 -0.78 3.64 -7.84
C ILE A 220 -2.02 2.95 -7.27
N ALA A 221 -1.85 2.06 -6.29
CA ALA A 221 -2.96 1.36 -5.66
C ALA A 221 -3.94 2.35 -5.00
N ALA A 222 -3.44 3.37 -4.29
CA ALA A 222 -4.28 4.41 -3.71
C ALA A 222 -5.09 5.16 -4.78
N MET A 223 -4.45 5.60 -5.86
CA MET A 223 -5.11 6.33 -6.95
C MET A 223 -6.18 5.51 -7.64
N PHE A 224 -5.92 4.23 -7.94
CA PHE A 224 -6.90 3.36 -8.59
C PHE A 224 -8.11 3.10 -7.72
N VAL A 225 -7.93 2.88 -6.41
CA VAL A 225 -9.06 2.75 -5.48
C VAL A 225 -9.83 4.06 -5.35
N SER A 226 -9.14 5.21 -5.36
CA SER A 226 -9.78 6.53 -5.33
C SER A 226 -10.66 6.85 -6.55
N VAL A 227 -10.45 6.20 -7.70
CA VAL A 227 -11.37 6.36 -8.85
C VAL A 227 -12.78 5.88 -8.52
N ARG A 228 -12.92 4.87 -7.65
CA ARG A 228 -14.23 4.45 -7.13
C ARG A 228 -14.62 5.18 -5.85
N LEU A 229 -13.67 5.34 -4.94
CA LEU A 229 -13.87 5.90 -3.60
C LEU A 229 -13.10 7.22 -3.44
N PRO A 230 -13.56 8.32 -4.07
CA PRO A 230 -12.82 9.58 -4.11
C PRO A 230 -12.63 10.22 -2.74
N TRP A 231 -13.46 9.87 -1.75
CA TRP A 231 -13.29 10.31 -0.38
C TRP A 231 -11.96 9.85 0.25
N LEU A 232 -11.31 8.79 -0.28
CA LEU A 232 -9.95 8.41 0.14
C LEU A 232 -8.92 9.52 -0.15
N LEU A 233 -9.18 10.40 -1.11
CA LEU A 233 -8.30 11.54 -1.42
C LEU A 233 -8.27 12.58 -0.30
N ILE A 234 -9.30 12.66 0.55
CA ILE A 234 -9.36 13.62 1.66
C ILE A 234 -8.21 13.37 2.65
N PRO A 235 -8.08 12.16 3.27
CA PRO A 235 -6.97 11.89 4.17
C PRO A 235 -5.62 11.84 3.45
N LEU A 236 -5.57 11.42 2.17
CA LEU A 236 -4.34 11.46 1.36
C LEU A 236 -3.85 12.89 1.09
N GLY A 237 -4.74 13.87 0.98
CA GLY A 237 -4.36 15.27 0.75
C GLY A 237 -3.91 16.01 2.00
N VAL A 238 -4.21 15.46 3.18
CA VAL A 238 -3.86 16.06 4.49
C VAL A 238 -2.52 15.53 5.01
N LEU A 239 -2.06 14.35 4.56
CA LEU A 239 -0.81 13.71 4.96
C LEU A 239 0.29 13.80 3.90
#